data_AF-A0A7H0SR58-F1
#
_entry.id   AF-A0A7H0SR58-F1
#
_cell.length_a   1.000
_cell.length_b   1.000
_cell.length_c   1.000
_cell.angle_alpha   90.00
_cell.angle_beta   90.00
_cell.angle_gamma   90.00
#
_symmetry.space_group_name_H-M   'P 1'
#
loop_
_entity.id
_entity.type
_entity.pdbx_description
1 polymer ?
#
loop_
_entity_poly.entity_id
_entity_poly.type
_entity_poly.pdbx_seq_one_letter_code
_entity_poly.pdbx_strand_id
1 'polypeptide(L)'
;MTAPTAERRSGTVVRPVRAYSASHLSSGELLQLAATIPELATHDPVDSALLASLETNAPELQPQIAQEFDPARPDRRYSLARSGDLVIMRGDLEAVLEKSQLSGKEKAALVRHARSHRRRGQRLLGVATAKAAGEAQEGTALKASDNFALQGFIALSLESRSKAERVAAHNQPQWVRVPLWPLSIRVLHWLNVFFIVTLSVSGYYIMNPAWLPAPPPVPDESGFTFGWVRLIHFVAATGWLTMGLSRVWLWFFSRHKQLRWRAMWPLDSKESFRGLWGTIRHYAFLDKEGPLYITHNPLQQLSYTGLYALCIIQMGTGLALFGLYNQYNGIWRMLAYPIHWIGVPEVRLIHTVLMYVIWAFVIIHIYLAVRADTLERHGGVSSMISGAVWLRRGAQPVDGPRVD
;
A
#
# COMPACT_ATOMS: atom_id res chain seq x y z
N MET A 1 29.25 -21.64 -17.50
CA MET A 1 29.02 -20.60 -16.47
C MET A 1 30.14 -20.69 -15.45
N THR A 2 31.25 -20.00 -15.72
CA THR A 2 32.39 -19.88 -14.79
C THR A 2 32.18 -18.62 -13.95
N ALA A 3 32.26 -18.76 -12.63
CA ALA A 3 32.24 -17.63 -11.70
C ALA A 3 33.40 -16.66 -12.05
N PRO A 4 33.17 -15.34 -12.09
CA PRO A 4 34.25 -14.41 -12.38
C PRO A 4 35.27 -14.43 -11.23
N THR A 5 36.51 -14.71 -11.59
CA THR A 5 37.68 -14.79 -10.71
C THR A 5 37.87 -13.51 -9.88
N ALA A 6 38.33 -13.70 -8.64
CA ALA A 6 38.44 -12.67 -7.60
C ALA A 6 39.41 -11.51 -7.91
N GLU A 7 40.16 -11.57 -9.01
CA GLU A 7 41.15 -10.56 -9.41
C GLU A 7 40.57 -9.28 -10.03
N ARG A 8 39.28 -9.24 -10.42
CA ARG A 8 38.63 -8.01 -10.96
C ARG A 8 37.97 -7.11 -9.91
N ARG A 9 38.34 -7.23 -8.63
CA ARG A 9 37.65 -6.57 -7.50
C ARG A 9 38.24 -5.21 -7.08
N SER A 10 39.36 -4.76 -7.65
CA SER A 10 40.09 -3.54 -7.25
C SER A 10 39.91 -2.33 -8.20
N GLY A 11 38.73 -2.17 -8.81
CA GLY A 11 38.42 -1.02 -9.67
C GLY A 11 37.76 0.14 -8.93
N THR A 12 38.14 1.38 -9.26
CA THR A 12 37.33 2.57 -8.94
C THR A 12 36.26 2.70 -10.03
N VAL A 13 35.00 2.91 -9.64
CA VAL A 13 33.87 3.07 -10.57
C VAL A 13 33.20 4.42 -10.36
N VAL A 14 32.64 4.96 -11.44
CA VAL A 14 31.76 6.12 -11.37
C VAL A 14 30.37 5.65 -10.92
N ARG A 15 29.78 6.34 -9.95
CA ARG A 15 28.41 6.07 -9.50
C ARG A 15 27.57 7.34 -9.50
N PRO A 16 26.43 7.37 -10.20
CA PRO A 16 25.39 8.36 -9.98
C PRO A 16 24.84 8.19 -8.57
N VAL A 17 25.13 9.17 -7.71
CA VAL A 17 24.73 9.14 -6.30
C VAL A 17 23.30 9.62 -6.14
N ARG A 18 22.97 10.73 -6.82
CA ARG A 18 21.66 11.36 -6.72
C ARG A 18 21.39 12.26 -7.91
N ALA A 19 20.18 12.17 -8.45
CA ALA A 19 19.64 13.13 -9.41
C ALA A 19 18.83 14.21 -8.65
N TYR A 20 19.04 15.48 -9.00
CA TYR A 20 18.29 16.61 -8.49
C TYR A 20 17.60 17.30 -9.65
N SER A 21 16.28 17.17 -9.70
CA SER A 21 15.44 17.88 -10.66
C SER A 21 15.23 19.33 -10.23
N ALA A 22 15.36 20.23 -11.19
CA ALA A 22 15.04 21.65 -11.09
C ALA A 22 13.70 21.98 -11.77
N SER A 23 13.11 21.01 -12.47
CA SER A 23 11.89 21.13 -13.25
C SER A 23 10.82 20.16 -12.73
N HIS A 24 9.73 20.00 -13.48
CA HIS A 24 8.67 19.04 -13.17
C HIS A 24 9.07 17.57 -13.39
N LEU A 25 10.28 17.29 -13.89
CA LEU A 25 10.75 15.93 -14.14
C LEU A 25 11.03 15.17 -12.85
N SER A 26 10.70 13.89 -12.84
CA SER A 26 11.13 12.95 -11.81
C SER A 26 12.65 12.69 -11.89
N SER A 27 13.23 12.17 -10.80
CA SER A 27 14.63 11.78 -10.77
C SER A 27 14.98 10.71 -11.82
N GLY A 28 14.02 9.84 -12.16
CA GLY A 28 14.17 8.81 -13.19
C GLY A 28 14.19 9.40 -14.59
N GLU A 29 13.27 10.32 -14.90
CA GLU A 29 13.25 11.02 -16.20
C GLU A 29 14.50 11.89 -16.40
N LEU A 30 14.97 12.58 -15.34
CA LEU A 30 16.23 13.32 -15.40
C LEU A 30 17.43 12.40 -15.66
N LEU A 31 17.42 11.20 -15.05
CA LEU A 31 18.44 10.18 -15.28
C LEU A 31 18.39 9.62 -16.70
N GLN A 32 17.19 9.41 -17.26
CA GLN A 32 16.96 8.98 -18.64
C GLN A 32 17.52 10.01 -19.63
N LEU A 33 17.25 11.31 -19.42
CA LEU A 33 17.81 12.37 -20.25
C LEU A 33 19.35 12.37 -20.20
N ALA A 34 19.94 12.22 -19.01
CA ALA A 34 21.40 12.16 -18.89
C ALA A 34 22.01 10.89 -19.52
N ALA A 35 21.26 9.79 -19.51
CA ALA A 35 21.63 8.50 -20.10
C ALA A 35 21.34 8.42 -21.62
N THR A 36 21.03 9.55 -22.27
CA THR A 36 20.89 9.60 -23.74
C THR A 36 22.27 9.57 -24.39
N ILE A 37 22.55 8.53 -25.17
CA ILE A 37 23.87 8.22 -25.73
C ILE A 37 23.76 7.78 -27.19
N PRO A 38 24.83 7.91 -28.01
CA PRO A 38 24.78 7.55 -29.43
C PRO A 38 24.65 6.03 -29.64
N GLU A 39 25.30 5.22 -28.81
CA GLU A 39 25.27 3.76 -28.91
C GLU A 39 25.25 3.13 -27.52
N LEU A 40 24.50 2.04 -27.35
CA LEU A 40 24.42 1.30 -26.08
C LEU A 40 25.75 0.64 -25.67
N ALA A 41 26.60 0.32 -26.64
CA ALA A 41 27.93 -0.27 -26.43
C ALA A 41 29.02 0.80 -26.20
N THR A 42 28.78 1.73 -25.27
CA THR A 42 29.72 2.81 -24.93
C THR A 42 30.90 2.33 -24.05
N HIS A 43 32.09 2.88 -24.31
CA HIS A 43 33.28 2.70 -23.47
C HIS A 43 33.48 3.83 -22.44
N ASP A 44 32.63 4.86 -22.44
CA ASP A 44 32.70 5.95 -21.46
C ASP A 44 32.19 5.47 -20.09
N PRO A 45 33.03 5.54 -19.01
CA PRO A 45 32.63 5.10 -17.68
C PRO A 45 31.46 5.88 -17.09
N VAL A 46 31.22 7.13 -17.50
CA VAL A 46 30.07 7.93 -17.07
C VAL A 46 28.80 7.41 -17.74
N ASP A 47 28.85 7.14 -19.03
CA ASP A 47 27.70 6.62 -19.79
C ASP A 47 27.28 5.24 -19.27
N SER A 48 28.24 4.32 -19.12
CA SER A 48 27.95 2.98 -18.56
C SER A 48 27.34 3.09 -17.16
N ALA A 49 27.80 4.03 -16.34
CA ALA A 49 27.29 4.22 -14.99
C ALA A 49 25.88 4.84 -14.97
N LEU A 50 25.55 5.73 -15.91
CA LEU A 50 24.21 6.30 -16.06
C LEU A 50 23.20 5.26 -16.54
N LEU A 51 23.55 4.45 -17.54
CA LEU A 51 22.72 3.33 -18.00
C LEU A 51 22.43 2.33 -16.88
N ALA A 52 23.47 1.86 -16.18
CA ALA A 52 23.31 0.92 -15.07
C ALA A 52 22.47 1.51 -13.92
N SER A 53 22.61 2.82 -13.67
CA SER A 53 21.80 3.53 -12.69
C SER A 53 20.35 3.65 -13.14
N LEU A 54 20.07 3.87 -14.44
CA LEU A 54 18.72 3.92 -14.98
C LEU A 54 18.02 2.56 -14.84
N GLU A 55 18.67 1.48 -15.28
CA GLU A 55 18.15 0.11 -15.17
C GLU A 55 17.82 -0.28 -13.72
N THR A 56 18.62 0.19 -12.76
CA THR A 56 18.42 -0.15 -11.34
C THR A 56 17.36 0.73 -10.67
N ASN A 57 17.36 2.03 -10.94
CA ASN A 57 16.58 3.01 -10.18
C ASN A 57 15.27 3.43 -10.85
N ALA A 58 15.12 3.21 -12.17
CA ALA A 58 13.92 3.49 -12.95
C ALA A 58 13.74 2.43 -14.07
N PRO A 59 13.55 1.14 -13.72
CA PRO A 59 13.42 0.05 -14.70
C PRO A 59 12.24 0.21 -15.65
N GLU A 60 11.26 1.04 -15.31
CA GLU A 60 10.13 1.41 -16.17
C GLU A 60 10.52 2.32 -17.35
N LEU A 61 11.69 2.98 -17.29
CA LEU A 61 12.18 3.87 -18.33
C LEU A 61 13.26 3.19 -19.16
N GLN A 62 13.10 3.21 -20.48
CA GLN A 62 14.09 2.68 -21.41
C GLN A 62 15.16 3.73 -21.74
N PRO A 63 16.43 3.33 -21.93
CA PRO A 63 17.47 4.25 -22.38
C PRO A 63 17.15 4.80 -23.78
N GLN A 64 17.44 6.09 -23.98
CA GLN A 64 17.22 6.76 -25.28
C GLN A 64 18.51 6.74 -26.11
N ILE A 65 18.39 6.33 -27.37
CA ILE A 65 19.49 6.38 -28.34
C ILE A 65 19.44 7.74 -29.04
N ALA A 66 20.56 8.45 -29.06
CA ALA A 66 20.68 9.74 -29.74
C ALA A 66 20.71 9.53 -31.26
N GLN A 67 19.87 10.27 -31.98
CA GLN A 67 19.86 10.29 -33.46
C GLN A 67 21.08 11.04 -34.00
N GLU A 68 21.47 12.11 -33.32
CA GLU A 68 22.67 12.91 -33.58
C GLU A 68 23.38 13.16 -32.26
N PHE A 69 24.71 13.06 -32.26
CA PHE A 69 25.51 13.26 -31.06
C PHE A 69 26.74 14.11 -31.36
N ASP A 70 26.91 15.20 -30.60
CA ASP A 70 28.07 16.08 -30.67
C ASP A 70 28.81 16.04 -29.32
N PRO A 71 30.01 15.42 -29.25
CA PRO A 71 30.71 15.15 -28.01
C PRO A 71 31.17 16.42 -27.29
N ALA A 72 31.49 16.29 -26.00
CA ALA A 72 32.10 17.38 -25.24
C ALA A 72 33.53 17.62 -25.73
N ARG A 73 33.92 18.89 -25.86
CA ARG A 73 35.26 19.32 -26.26
C ARG A 73 35.93 20.12 -25.13
N PRO A 74 37.26 20.30 -25.11
CA PRO A 74 37.94 21.05 -24.05
C PRO A 74 37.48 22.50 -23.92
N ASP A 75 37.15 23.15 -25.04
CA ASP A 75 36.55 24.47 -25.14
C ASP A 75 35.06 24.47 -24.78
N ARG A 76 34.37 23.35 -25.03
CA ARG A 76 32.93 23.15 -24.78
C ARG A 76 32.68 21.97 -23.85
N ARG A 77 32.68 22.22 -22.54
CA ARG A 77 32.52 21.24 -21.44
C ARG A 77 31.13 20.55 -21.35
N TYR A 78 30.40 20.47 -22.45
CA TYR A 78 29.12 19.78 -22.57
C TYR A 78 28.97 19.12 -23.95
N SER A 79 28.29 17.98 -23.97
CA SER A 79 27.84 17.28 -25.17
C SER A 79 26.39 17.66 -25.51
N LEU A 80 26.02 17.49 -26.78
CA LEU A 80 24.66 17.65 -27.27
C LEU A 80 24.20 16.32 -27.87
N ALA A 81 22.97 15.91 -27.54
CA ALA A 81 22.35 14.71 -28.08
C ALA A 81 20.94 15.06 -28.58
N ARG A 82 20.60 14.67 -29.80
CA ARG A 82 19.23 14.78 -30.31
C ARG A 82 18.46 13.49 -30.05
N SER A 83 17.30 13.60 -29.42
CA SER A 83 16.35 12.50 -29.27
C SER A 83 14.94 13.00 -29.57
N GLY A 84 14.41 12.60 -30.74
CA GLY A 84 13.11 13.08 -31.24
C GLY A 84 13.11 14.60 -31.43
N ASP A 85 12.15 15.27 -30.80
CA ASP A 85 11.95 16.73 -30.87
C ASP A 85 12.82 17.51 -29.87
N LEU A 86 13.64 16.82 -29.08
CA LEU A 86 14.45 17.42 -28.03
C LEU A 86 15.95 17.35 -28.36
N VAL A 87 16.64 18.44 -28.05
CA VAL A 87 18.10 18.48 -27.95
C VAL A 87 18.47 18.54 -26.47
N ILE A 88 19.24 17.56 -26.04
CA ILE A 88 19.66 17.36 -24.66
C ILE A 88 21.11 17.82 -24.54
N MET A 89 21.36 18.77 -23.63
CA MET A 89 22.69 19.23 -23.26
C MET A 89 23.12 18.57 -21.95
N ARG A 90 24.28 17.94 -21.96
CA ARG A 90 24.83 17.20 -20.81
C ARG A 90 26.29 17.55 -20.59
N GLY A 91 26.68 17.99 -19.40
CA GLY A 91 28.07 18.40 -19.18
C GLY A 91 28.38 18.86 -17.77
N ASP A 92 29.48 19.60 -17.63
CA ASP A 92 29.79 20.29 -16.37
C ASP A 92 28.64 21.24 -16.01
N LEU A 93 28.15 21.14 -14.77
CA LEU A 93 27.04 21.97 -14.29
C LEU A 93 27.27 23.47 -14.53
N GLU A 94 28.50 23.98 -14.40
CA GLU A 94 28.79 25.39 -14.68
C GLU A 94 28.57 25.76 -16.15
N ALA A 95 29.10 24.94 -17.06
CA ALA A 95 29.00 25.18 -18.49
C ALA A 95 27.54 25.06 -18.98
N VAL A 96 26.77 24.13 -18.39
CA VAL A 96 25.34 23.99 -18.69
C VAL A 96 24.54 25.16 -18.12
N LEU A 97 24.85 25.63 -16.91
CA LEU A 97 24.18 26.79 -16.30
C LEU A 97 24.42 28.10 -17.06
N GLU A 98 25.58 28.29 -17.67
CA GLU A 98 25.88 29.47 -18.49
C GLU A 98 25.04 29.52 -19.78
N LYS A 99 24.66 28.35 -20.30
CA LYS A 99 23.89 28.23 -21.56
C LYS A 99 22.40 27.97 -21.34
N SER A 100 21.94 27.88 -20.11
CA SER A 100 20.54 27.57 -19.78
C SER A 100 19.84 28.69 -19.02
N GLN A 101 18.54 28.76 -19.21
CA GLN A 101 17.63 29.63 -18.49
C GLN A 101 17.03 28.88 -17.29
N LEU A 102 16.93 29.58 -16.17
CA LEU A 102 16.34 29.06 -14.93
C LEU A 102 15.76 30.22 -14.12
N SER A 103 14.59 30.01 -13.49
CA SER A 103 14.00 31.01 -12.61
C SER A 103 14.90 31.31 -11.40
N GLY A 104 14.90 32.56 -10.91
CA GLY A 104 15.78 32.99 -9.82
C GLY A 104 15.63 32.18 -8.52
N LYS A 105 14.40 31.74 -8.19
CA LYS A 105 14.13 30.91 -7.00
C LYS A 105 14.67 29.48 -7.15
N GLU A 106 14.47 28.87 -8.31
CA GLU A 106 14.95 27.52 -8.63
C GLU A 106 16.48 27.49 -8.68
N LYS A 107 17.10 28.54 -9.22
CA LYS A 107 18.56 28.72 -9.26
C LYS A 107 19.18 28.73 -7.87
N ALA A 108 18.58 29.46 -6.92
CA ALA A 108 19.09 29.54 -5.55
C ALA A 108 19.04 28.18 -4.84
N ALA A 109 17.97 27.41 -5.02
CA ALA A 109 17.83 26.07 -4.46
C ALA A 109 18.84 25.09 -5.09
N LEU A 110 18.93 25.08 -6.42
CA LEU A 110 19.84 24.21 -7.16
C LEU A 110 21.31 24.48 -6.80
N VAL A 111 21.73 25.75 -6.75
CA VAL A 111 23.10 26.14 -6.36
C VAL A 111 23.41 25.72 -4.93
N ARG A 112 22.44 25.79 -4.00
CA ARG A 112 22.62 25.34 -2.62
C ARG A 112 22.89 23.83 -2.55
N HIS A 113 22.11 23.03 -3.28
CA HIS A 113 22.33 21.59 -3.37
C HIS A 113 23.66 21.27 -4.06
N ALA A 114 23.98 21.94 -5.17
CA ALA A 114 25.24 21.78 -5.88
C ALA A 114 26.46 22.05 -4.97
N ARG A 115 26.44 23.14 -4.19
CA ARG A 115 27.50 23.45 -3.20
C ARG A 115 27.68 22.34 -2.17
N SER A 116 26.58 21.78 -1.66
CA SER A 116 26.66 20.68 -0.69
C SER A 116 27.30 19.42 -1.28
N HIS A 117 27.02 19.11 -2.54
CA HIS A 117 27.58 17.93 -3.21
C HIS A 117 29.06 18.14 -3.60
N ARG A 118 29.43 19.34 -4.05
CA ARG A 118 30.85 19.69 -4.29
C ARG A 118 31.71 19.60 -3.03
N ARG A 119 31.20 20.03 -1.87
CA ARG A 119 31.89 19.88 -0.58
C ARG A 119 32.18 18.42 -0.20
N ARG A 120 31.44 17.47 -0.78
CA ARG A 120 31.66 16.01 -0.61
C ARG A 120 32.57 15.42 -1.68
N GLY A 121 33.22 16.25 -2.51
CA GLY A 121 34.11 15.80 -3.59
C GLY A 121 33.38 15.21 -4.81
N GLN A 122 32.09 15.49 -4.97
CA GLN A 122 31.29 14.92 -6.05
C GLN A 122 31.29 15.83 -7.28
N ARG A 123 31.46 15.23 -8.46
CA ARG A 123 31.36 15.93 -9.76
C ARG A 123 29.89 16.08 -10.13
N LEU A 124 29.50 17.25 -10.65
CA LEU A 124 28.12 17.54 -10.97
C LEU A 124 27.94 17.56 -12.48
N LEU A 125 27.06 16.68 -12.97
CA LEU A 125 26.68 16.60 -14.37
C LEU A 125 25.36 17.38 -14.55
N GLY A 126 25.42 18.55 -15.17
CA GLY A 126 24.22 19.33 -15.51
C GLY A 126 23.50 18.74 -16.71
N VAL A 127 22.17 18.83 -16.71
CA VAL A 127 21.30 18.41 -17.82
C VAL A 127 20.33 19.54 -18.14
N ALA A 128 20.27 19.93 -19.41
CA ALA A 128 19.33 20.91 -19.94
C ALA A 128 18.72 20.42 -21.24
N THR A 129 17.54 20.91 -21.60
CA THR A 129 16.86 20.53 -22.84
C THR A 129 16.37 21.75 -23.60
N ALA A 130 16.36 21.66 -24.92
CA ALA A 130 15.77 22.63 -25.84
C ALA A 130 14.95 21.90 -26.90
N LYS A 131 14.01 22.61 -27.54
CA LYS A 131 13.34 22.08 -28.74
C LYS A 131 14.32 22.07 -29.91
N ALA A 132 14.31 21.00 -30.70
CA ALA A 132 15.12 20.89 -31.90
C ALA A 132 14.68 21.88 -32.98
N ALA A 133 15.63 22.52 -33.67
CA ALA A 133 15.36 23.43 -34.77
C ALA A 133 15.72 22.78 -36.11
N GLY A 134 14.71 22.30 -36.86
CA GLY A 134 14.87 21.68 -38.19
C GLY A 134 15.07 20.15 -38.19
N GLU A 135 15.09 19.57 -39.40
CA GLU A 135 15.33 18.14 -39.65
C GLU A 135 16.81 17.76 -39.48
N ALA A 136 17.05 16.51 -39.11
CA ALA A 136 18.39 15.95 -38.89
C ALA A 136 19.20 15.92 -40.20
N GLN A 137 20.41 16.47 -40.20
CA GLN A 137 21.32 16.49 -41.35
C GLN A 137 22.73 16.14 -40.90
N GLU A 138 23.25 15.02 -41.41
CA GLU A 138 24.61 14.53 -41.14
C GLU A 138 25.66 15.60 -41.50
N GLY A 139 26.54 15.92 -40.55
CA GLY A 139 27.69 16.80 -40.76
C GLY A 139 27.47 18.28 -40.46
N THR A 140 26.25 18.70 -40.07
CA THR A 140 26.00 20.06 -39.55
C THR A 140 26.01 20.10 -38.02
N ALA A 141 26.55 21.17 -37.43
CA ALA A 141 26.49 21.38 -35.99
C ALA A 141 25.03 21.40 -35.51
N LEU A 142 24.70 20.62 -34.48
CA LEU A 142 23.33 20.52 -33.94
C LEU A 142 22.72 21.91 -33.74
N LYS A 143 21.68 22.23 -34.52
CA LYS A 143 20.91 23.47 -34.38
C LYS A 143 19.83 23.26 -33.33
N ALA A 144 20.08 23.75 -32.13
CA ALA A 144 19.08 23.87 -31.08
C ALA A 144 18.47 25.28 -31.08
N SER A 145 17.26 25.43 -30.55
CA SER A 145 16.77 26.74 -30.13
C SER A 145 17.75 27.36 -29.12
N ASP A 146 18.00 28.67 -29.19
CA ASP A 146 18.92 29.39 -28.30
C ASP A 146 18.54 29.32 -26.80
N ASN A 147 17.34 28.82 -26.48
CA ASN A 147 16.80 28.78 -25.13
C ASN A 147 16.80 27.35 -24.56
N PHE A 148 17.91 26.94 -23.93
CA PHE A 148 17.95 25.70 -23.14
C PHE A 148 17.30 25.90 -21.77
N ALA A 149 16.34 25.05 -21.40
CA ALA A 149 15.79 24.99 -20.05
C ALA A 149 16.60 24.01 -19.20
N LEU A 150 17.11 24.45 -18.05
CA LEU A 150 17.83 23.56 -17.14
C LEU A 150 16.85 22.58 -16.49
N GLN A 151 17.09 21.29 -16.66
CA GLN A 151 16.26 20.23 -16.07
C GLN A 151 16.77 19.81 -14.70
N GLY A 152 18.08 19.89 -14.46
CA GLY A 152 18.65 19.53 -13.17
C GLY A 152 20.13 19.15 -13.24
N PHE A 153 20.60 18.44 -12.22
CA PHE A 153 21.94 17.87 -12.23
C PHE A 153 22.00 16.50 -11.56
N ILE A 154 22.99 15.70 -11.96
CA ILE A 154 23.30 14.39 -11.38
C ILE A 154 24.65 14.49 -10.68
N ALA A 155 24.68 14.13 -9.39
CA ALA A 155 25.91 14.07 -8.63
C ALA A 155 26.60 12.72 -8.87
N LEU A 156 27.81 12.77 -9.41
CA LEU A 156 28.68 11.64 -9.68
C LEU A 156 29.76 11.55 -8.60
N SER A 157 29.99 10.35 -8.09
CA SER A 157 31.08 10.06 -7.15
C SER A 157 31.96 8.95 -7.71
N LEU A 158 33.26 9.06 -7.45
CA LEU A 158 34.19 7.94 -7.61
C LEU A 158 34.17 7.12 -6.32
N GLU A 159 33.82 5.85 -6.43
CA GLU A 159 33.76 4.92 -5.29
C GLU A 159 34.45 3.61 -5.66
N SER A 160 34.92 2.86 -4.67
CA SER A 160 35.42 1.50 -4.93
C SER A 160 34.27 0.61 -5.41
N ARG A 161 34.54 -0.29 -6.34
CA ARG A 161 33.54 -1.22 -6.89
C ARG A 161 32.78 -1.97 -5.79
N SER A 162 33.46 -2.42 -4.75
CA SER A 162 32.83 -3.12 -3.61
C SER A 162 31.90 -2.23 -2.78
N LYS A 163 32.14 -0.92 -2.71
CA LYS A 163 31.23 0.03 -2.07
C LYS A 163 30.03 0.31 -2.98
N ALA A 164 30.26 0.50 -4.28
CA ALA A 164 29.21 0.73 -5.25
C ALA A 164 28.24 -0.47 -5.35
N GLU A 165 28.75 -1.69 -5.42
CA GLU A 165 27.95 -2.94 -5.44
C GLU A 165 27.12 -3.09 -4.16
N ARG A 166 27.72 -2.81 -2.99
CA ARG A 166 26.97 -2.80 -1.72
C ARG A 166 25.86 -1.77 -1.72
N VAL A 167 26.12 -0.55 -2.16
CA VAL A 167 25.09 0.51 -2.20
C VAL A 167 24.01 0.18 -3.23
N ALA A 168 24.35 -0.32 -4.42
CA ALA A 168 23.39 -0.73 -5.45
C ALA A 168 22.48 -1.87 -4.97
N ALA A 169 23.03 -2.87 -4.27
CA ALA A 169 22.25 -3.93 -3.66
C ALA A 169 21.23 -3.40 -2.61
N HIS A 170 21.53 -2.27 -1.97
CA HIS A 170 20.61 -1.61 -1.02
C HIS A 170 19.65 -0.61 -1.67
N ASN A 171 19.84 -0.25 -2.94
CA ASN A 171 19.10 0.81 -3.65
C ASN A 171 18.07 0.26 -4.66
N GLN A 172 17.54 -0.95 -4.42
CA GLN A 172 16.49 -1.55 -5.25
C GLN A 172 15.12 -0.86 -5.04
N PRO A 173 14.16 -0.97 -5.97
CA PRO A 173 12.88 -0.26 -5.94
C PRO A 173 12.22 -0.26 -4.55
N GLN A 174 11.92 0.96 -4.09
CA GLN A 174 11.58 1.34 -2.72
C GLN A 174 10.29 0.70 -2.15
N TRP A 175 9.40 0.16 -3.00
CA TRP A 175 8.11 -0.40 -2.59
C TRP A 175 7.89 -1.78 -3.22
N VAL A 176 7.60 -2.77 -2.38
CA VAL A 176 7.27 -4.15 -2.78
C VAL A 176 5.81 -4.42 -2.44
N ARG A 177 5.07 -4.98 -3.41
CA ARG A 177 3.68 -5.42 -3.22
C ARG A 177 3.69 -6.79 -2.54
N VAL A 178 3.27 -6.84 -1.27
CA VAL A 178 3.17 -8.09 -0.51
C VAL A 178 1.71 -8.54 -0.48
N PRO A 179 1.37 -9.74 -1.01
CA PRO A 179 0.03 -10.28 -0.91
C PRO A 179 -0.23 -10.74 0.53
N LEU A 180 -1.07 -10.00 1.26
CA LEU A 180 -1.45 -10.34 2.64
C LEU A 180 -2.74 -11.16 2.69
N TRP A 181 -3.75 -10.74 1.91
CA TRP A 181 -5.12 -11.22 2.09
C TRP A 181 -5.60 -12.05 0.89
N PRO A 182 -5.74 -13.38 1.04
CA PRO A 182 -6.29 -14.23 -0.01
C PRO A 182 -7.74 -13.80 -0.34
N LEU A 183 -8.16 -14.06 -1.58
CA LEU A 183 -9.50 -13.69 -2.07
C LEU A 183 -10.62 -14.24 -1.18
N SER A 184 -10.46 -15.46 -0.68
CA SER A 184 -11.46 -16.11 0.20
C SER A 184 -11.74 -15.29 1.48
N ILE A 185 -10.71 -14.77 2.14
CA ILE A 185 -10.88 -13.94 3.34
C ILE A 185 -11.56 -12.62 3.00
N ARG A 186 -11.22 -12.02 1.86
CA ARG A 186 -11.85 -10.77 1.39
C ARG A 186 -13.33 -10.95 1.12
N VAL A 187 -13.71 -11.99 0.39
CA VAL A 187 -15.11 -12.31 0.11
C VAL A 187 -15.87 -12.55 1.41
N LEU A 188 -15.33 -13.35 2.32
CA LEU A 188 -15.95 -13.60 3.63
C LEU A 188 -16.14 -12.31 4.43
N HIS A 189 -15.15 -11.43 4.49
CA HIS A 189 -15.28 -10.15 5.17
C HIS A 189 -16.41 -9.28 4.60
N TRP A 190 -16.45 -9.08 3.29
CA TRP A 190 -17.48 -8.24 2.67
C TRP A 190 -18.88 -8.86 2.77
N LEU A 191 -19.00 -10.20 2.73
CA LEU A 191 -20.25 -10.88 3.04
C LEU A 191 -20.68 -10.67 4.50
N ASN A 192 -19.75 -10.72 5.46
CA ASN A 192 -20.04 -10.38 6.86
C ASN A 192 -20.59 -8.96 6.99
N VAL A 193 -19.96 -7.98 6.32
CA VAL A 193 -20.44 -6.58 6.33
C VAL A 193 -21.86 -6.51 5.79
N PHE A 194 -22.13 -7.14 4.64
CA PHE A 194 -23.46 -7.20 4.03
C PHE A 194 -24.52 -7.80 4.97
N PHE A 195 -24.22 -8.95 5.59
CA PHE A 195 -25.16 -9.61 6.50
C PHE A 195 -25.37 -8.81 7.79
N ILE A 196 -24.31 -8.29 8.42
CA ILE A 196 -24.42 -7.48 9.64
C ILE A 196 -25.29 -6.24 9.40
N VAL A 197 -25.09 -5.54 8.28
CA VAL A 197 -25.90 -4.37 7.93
C VAL A 197 -27.36 -4.78 7.71
N THR A 198 -27.61 -5.81 6.90
CA THR A 198 -28.97 -6.28 6.59
C THR A 198 -29.72 -6.74 7.84
N LEU A 199 -29.06 -7.52 8.70
CA LEU A 199 -29.61 -8.02 9.97
C LEU A 199 -29.86 -6.89 10.98
N SER A 200 -28.95 -5.91 11.03
CA SER A 200 -29.10 -4.76 11.92
C SER A 200 -30.29 -3.89 11.53
N VAL A 201 -30.41 -3.56 10.24
CA VAL A 201 -31.49 -2.71 9.73
C VAL A 201 -32.84 -3.41 9.91
N SER A 202 -32.94 -4.67 9.48
CA SER A 202 -34.18 -5.45 9.64
C SER A 202 -34.50 -5.74 11.12
N GLY A 203 -33.49 -6.03 11.94
CA GLY A 203 -33.65 -6.26 13.38
C GLY A 203 -34.13 -5.02 14.13
N TYR A 204 -33.63 -3.83 13.76
CA TYR A 204 -34.11 -2.57 14.30
C TYR A 204 -35.60 -2.34 14.01
N TYR A 205 -36.05 -2.60 12.78
CA TYR A 205 -37.47 -2.52 12.42
C TYR A 205 -38.34 -3.60 13.11
N ILE A 206 -37.79 -4.79 13.39
CA ILE A 206 -38.49 -5.83 14.16
C ILE A 206 -38.67 -5.38 15.62
N MET A 207 -37.67 -4.74 16.20
CA MET A 207 -37.72 -4.21 17.56
C MET A 207 -38.65 -3.00 17.67
N ASN A 208 -38.61 -2.10 16.69
CA ASN A 208 -39.40 -0.87 16.68
C ASN A 208 -40.26 -0.77 15.40
N PRO A 209 -41.38 -1.51 15.34
CA PRO A 209 -42.23 -1.55 14.16
C PRO A 209 -42.94 -0.23 13.86
N ALA A 210 -42.95 0.73 14.80
CA ALA A 210 -43.55 2.06 14.60
C ALA A 210 -42.87 2.89 13.51
N TRP A 211 -41.64 2.53 13.11
CA TRP A 211 -40.91 3.18 12.01
C TRP A 211 -41.24 2.59 10.63
N LEU A 212 -42.05 1.53 10.58
CA LEU A 212 -42.54 1.01 9.31
C LEU A 212 -43.70 1.87 8.78
N PRO A 213 -43.90 1.93 7.45
CA PRO A 213 -45.05 2.61 6.87
C PRO A 213 -46.35 2.11 7.50
N ALA A 214 -47.23 3.04 7.84
CA ALA A 214 -48.57 2.70 8.32
C ALA A 214 -49.28 1.80 7.30
N PRO A 215 -50.06 0.81 7.75
CA PRO A 215 -50.85 -0.01 6.85
C PRO A 215 -51.77 0.87 5.98
N PRO A 216 -52.13 0.41 4.77
CA PRO A 216 -53.03 1.17 3.89
C PRO A 216 -54.32 1.56 4.63
N PRO A 217 -54.85 2.77 4.42
CA PRO A 217 -56.12 3.18 5.02
C PRO A 217 -57.33 2.45 4.44
N VAL A 218 -57.12 1.58 3.44
CA VAL A 218 -58.16 0.79 2.77
C VAL A 218 -58.48 -0.45 3.62
N PRO A 219 -59.73 -0.65 4.07
CA PRO A 219 -60.10 -1.73 5.00
C PRO A 219 -59.77 -3.16 4.56
N ASP A 220 -59.66 -3.40 3.24
CA ASP A 220 -59.45 -4.74 2.67
C ASP A 220 -58.03 -4.98 2.11
N GLU A 221 -57.13 -3.99 2.16
CA GLU A 221 -55.73 -4.18 1.76
C GLU A 221 -54.85 -4.47 2.99
N SER A 222 -54.67 -5.76 3.28
CA SER A 222 -53.70 -6.18 4.30
C SER A 222 -52.26 -5.96 3.80
N GLY A 223 -51.57 -4.97 4.35
CA GLY A 223 -50.14 -4.76 4.08
C GLY A 223 -49.28 -5.90 4.65
N PHE A 224 -48.31 -6.40 3.88
CA PHE A 224 -47.38 -7.46 4.30
C PHE A 224 -45.96 -6.96 4.62
N THR A 225 -45.79 -5.65 4.80
CA THR A 225 -44.47 -5.01 4.98
C THR A 225 -43.68 -5.59 6.15
N PHE A 226 -44.33 -5.79 7.31
CA PHE A 226 -43.67 -6.41 8.47
C PHE A 226 -43.26 -7.86 8.20
N GLY A 227 -44.05 -8.59 7.41
CA GLY A 227 -43.72 -9.95 6.95
C GLY A 227 -42.47 -9.97 6.08
N TRP A 228 -42.34 -9.05 5.13
CA TRP A 228 -41.15 -8.89 4.30
C TRP A 228 -39.89 -8.58 5.12
N VAL A 229 -39.98 -7.66 6.10
CA VAL A 229 -38.85 -7.33 6.98
C VAL A 229 -38.37 -8.57 7.75
N ARG A 230 -39.31 -9.33 8.31
CA ARG A 230 -39.00 -10.58 9.03
C ARG A 230 -38.38 -11.62 8.09
N LEU A 231 -38.92 -11.79 6.89
CA LEU A 231 -38.38 -12.71 5.90
C LEU A 231 -36.93 -12.36 5.53
N ILE A 232 -36.66 -11.08 5.23
CA ILE A 232 -35.31 -10.59 4.92
C ILE A 232 -34.37 -10.88 6.10
N HIS A 233 -34.81 -10.62 7.33
CA HIS A 233 -34.02 -10.92 8.52
C HIS A 233 -33.67 -12.41 8.64
N PHE A 234 -34.64 -13.31 8.48
CA PHE A 234 -34.41 -14.75 8.61
C PHE A 234 -33.56 -15.32 7.46
N VAL A 235 -33.74 -14.84 6.24
CA VAL A 235 -32.91 -15.25 5.09
C VAL A 235 -31.47 -14.78 5.29
N ALA A 236 -31.27 -13.52 5.69
CA ALA A 236 -29.95 -12.99 6.00
C ALA A 236 -29.30 -13.74 7.18
N ALA A 237 -30.07 -14.08 8.22
CA ALA A 237 -29.59 -14.82 9.38
C ALA A 237 -29.15 -16.24 8.99
N THR A 238 -29.91 -16.91 8.13
CA THR A 238 -29.54 -18.23 7.61
C THR A 238 -28.24 -18.16 6.82
N GLY A 239 -28.09 -17.18 5.93
CA GLY A 239 -26.85 -16.97 5.18
C GLY A 239 -25.66 -16.68 6.10
N TRP A 240 -25.85 -15.83 7.10
CA TRP A 240 -24.81 -15.49 8.08
C TRP A 240 -24.42 -16.70 8.95
N LEU A 241 -25.38 -17.54 9.33
CA LEU A 241 -25.14 -18.79 10.06
C LEU A 241 -24.33 -19.78 9.22
N THR A 242 -24.69 -19.99 7.94
CA THR A 242 -23.93 -20.85 7.02
C THR A 242 -22.50 -20.34 6.86
N MET A 243 -22.34 -19.01 6.76
CA MET A 243 -21.03 -18.40 6.69
C MET A 243 -20.23 -18.60 7.99
N GLY A 244 -20.86 -18.42 9.15
CA GLY A 244 -20.25 -18.69 10.46
C GLY A 244 -19.80 -20.14 10.61
N LEU A 245 -20.62 -21.10 10.16
CA LEU A 245 -20.29 -22.52 10.20
C LEU A 245 -19.12 -22.85 9.26
N SER A 246 -19.09 -22.29 8.05
CA SER A 246 -17.94 -22.46 7.15
C SER A 246 -16.66 -21.87 7.76
N ARG A 247 -16.76 -20.78 8.53
CA ARG A 247 -15.64 -20.19 9.25
C ARG A 247 -15.12 -21.10 10.38
N VAL A 248 -16.03 -21.66 11.18
CA VAL A 248 -15.66 -22.63 12.23
C VAL A 248 -14.99 -23.85 11.61
N TRP A 249 -15.50 -24.35 10.48
CA TRP A 249 -14.86 -25.44 9.73
C TRP A 249 -13.44 -25.06 9.28
N LEU A 250 -13.25 -23.87 8.71
CA LEU A 250 -11.92 -23.39 8.31
C LEU A 250 -10.93 -23.27 9.48
N TRP A 251 -11.39 -22.98 10.70
CA TRP A 251 -10.51 -22.88 11.88
C TRP A 251 -9.77 -24.18 12.20
N PHE A 252 -10.40 -25.33 11.97
CA PHE A 252 -9.82 -26.65 12.26
C PHE A 252 -9.10 -27.24 11.05
N PHE A 253 -9.61 -27.03 9.83
CA PHE A 253 -9.15 -27.75 8.63
C PHE A 253 -8.28 -26.94 7.67
N SER A 254 -8.15 -25.62 7.85
CA SER A 254 -7.37 -24.80 6.91
C SER A 254 -5.86 -24.93 7.09
N ARG A 255 -5.14 -24.99 5.95
CA ARG A 255 -3.67 -25.00 5.89
C ARG A 255 -3.04 -23.61 6.08
N HIS A 256 -3.81 -22.53 5.94
CA HIS A 256 -3.28 -21.17 6.09
C HIS A 256 -3.23 -20.76 7.57
N LYS A 257 -2.06 -20.28 8.01
CA LYS A 257 -1.81 -19.89 9.41
C LYS A 257 -2.82 -18.84 9.90
N GLN A 258 -3.18 -17.88 9.05
CA GLN A 258 -4.13 -16.79 9.35
C GLN A 258 -5.58 -17.26 9.49
N LEU A 259 -5.91 -18.47 9.01
CA LEU A 259 -7.27 -19.03 9.07
C LEU A 259 -7.47 -19.98 10.27
N ARG A 260 -6.42 -20.28 11.05
CA ARG A 260 -6.50 -21.20 12.17
C ARG A 260 -6.86 -20.49 13.47
N TRP A 261 -7.52 -21.20 14.38
CA TRP A 261 -7.87 -20.71 15.72
C TRP A 261 -6.70 -20.09 16.49
N ARG A 262 -5.49 -20.67 16.37
CA ARG A 262 -4.27 -20.17 17.02
C ARG A 262 -3.87 -18.75 16.61
N ALA A 263 -4.28 -18.28 15.42
CA ALA A 263 -4.01 -16.91 14.99
C ALA A 263 -4.91 -15.86 15.68
N MET A 264 -5.96 -16.31 16.40
CA MET A 264 -6.91 -15.46 17.12
C MET A 264 -6.58 -15.30 18.61
N TRP A 265 -5.64 -16.10 19.13
CA TRP A 265 -5.28 -16.08 20.54
C TRP A 265 -3.87 -15.51 20.74
N PRO A 266 -3.74 -14.19 20.98
CA PRO A 266 -2.45 -13.53 21.12
C PRO A 266 -1.74 -13.83 22.46
N LEU A 267 -2.32 -14.61 23.37
CA LEU A 267 -1.80 -14.79 24.74
C LEU A 267 -0.87 -16.00 24.90
N ASP A 268 -0.46 -16.64 23.81
CA ASP A 268 0.40 -17.84 23.86
C ASP A 268 1.88 -17.54 24.20
N SER A 269 2.33 -16.27 24.20
CA SER A 269 3.72 -15.91 24.50
C SER A 269 3.87 -14.61 25.31
N LYS A 270 4.95 -14.54 26.11
CA LYS A 270 5.32 -13.35 26.89
C LYS A 270 5.61 -12.12 26.02
N GLU A 271 6.11 -12.32 24.79
CA GLU A 271 6.35 -11.25 23.83
C GLU A 271 5.05 -10.64 23.30
N SER A 272 4.04 -11.46 23.00
CA SER A 272 2.74 -10.98 22.55
C SER A 272 2.00 -10.19 23.64
N PHE A 273 2.14 -10.58 24.91
CA PHE A 273 1.59 -9.81 26.04
C PHE A 273 2.28 -8.45 26.20
N ARG A 274 3.61 -8.39 26.04
CA ARG A 274 4.35 -7.11 26.04
C ARG A 274 3.94 -6.22 24.86
N GLY A 275 3.71 -6.81 23.68
CA GLY A 275 3.20 -6.11 22.49
C GLY A 275 1.77 -5.60 22.65
N LEU A 276 0.90 -6.36 23.33
CA LEU A 276 -0.45 -5.93 23.70
C LEU A 276 -0.43 -4.68 24.57
N TRP A 277 0.37 -4.69 25.65
CA TRP A 277 0.49 -3.55 26.56
C TRP A 277 1.11 -2.33 25.87
N GLY A 278 2.15 -2.55 25.04
CA GLY A 278 2.75 -1.47 24.23
C GLY A 278 1.75 -0.83 23.27
N THR A 279 0.87 -1.62 22.66
CA THR A 279 -0.12 -1.06 21.73
C THR A 279 -1.28 -0.37 22.44
N ILE A 280 -1.73 -0.87 23.59
CA ILE A 280 -2.71 -0.17 24.44
C ILE A 280 -2.15 1.19 24.87
N ARG A 281 -0.89 1.25 25.32
CA ARG A 281 -0.22 2.50 25.70
C ARG A 281 -0.11 3.48 24.54
N HIS A 282 0.26 3.00 23.35
CA HIS A 282 0.30 3.84 22.15
C HIS A 282 -1.08 4.42 21.80
N TYR A 283 -2.14 3.61 21.80
CA TYR A 283 -3.51 4.10 21.55
C TYR A 283 -4.06 4.98 22.68
N ALA A 284 -3.59 4.81 23.91
CA ALA A 284 -3.85 5.71 25.03
C ALA A 284 -2.99 6.99 25.00
N PHE A 285 -2.21 7.22 23.94
CA PHE A 285 -1.30 8.35 23.76
C PHE A 285 -0.15 8.43 24.78
N LEU A 286 0.18 7.33 25.45
CA LEU A 286 1.25 7.28 26.44
C LEU A 286 2.64 7.12 25.80
N ASP A 287 2.75 6.51 24.62
CA ASP A 287 4.02 6.29 23.90
C ASP A 287 3.96 6.87 22.46
N LYS A 288 5.04 7.56 22.03
CA LYS A 288 5.12 8.28 20.75
C LYS A 288 5.29 7.38 19.51
N GLU A 289 5.91 6.21 19.65
CA GLU A 289 6.14 5.26 18.56
C GLU A 289 5.53 3.91 18.91
N GLY A 290 4.63 3.40 18.06
CA GLY A 290 3.99 2.10 18.21
C GLY A 290 4.73 0.99 17.45
N PRO A 291 4.68 -0.27 17.92
CA PRO A 291 5.26 -1.40 17.20
C PRO A 291 4.58 -1.63 15.83
N LEU A 292 5.38 -1.89 14.79
CA LEU A 292 4.91 -2.13 13.42
C LEU A 292 4.43 -3.57 13.23
N TYR A 293 3.11 -3.77 13.16
CA TYR A 293 2.48 -5.04 12.80
C TYR A 293 1.97 -5.00 11.34
N ILE A 294 2.20 -6.05 10.55
CA ILE A 294 1.70 -6.20 9.18
C ILE A 294 0.26 -6.71 9.15
N THR A 295 -0.06 -7.68 9.99
CA THR A 295 -1.30 -8.46 9.90
C THR A 295 -2.30 -7.98 10.94
N HIS A 296 -2.04 -8.25 12.22
CA HIS A 296 -2.89 -7.83 13.33
C HIS A 296 -2.06 -7.58 14.58
N ASN A 297 -2.26 -6.42 15.20
CA ASN A 297 -1.80 -6.13 16.55
C ASN A 297 -2.50 -7.07 17.57
N PRO A 298 -1.84 -7.52 18.65
CA PRO A 298 -2.45 -8.31 19.72
C PRO A 298 -3.80 -7.77 20.24
N LEU A 299 -3.98 -6.46 20.37
CA LEU A 299 -5.25 -5.85 20.77
C LEU A 299 -6.35 -6.06 19.72
N GLN A 300 -6.00 -5.99 18.43
CA GLN A 300 -6.92 -6.30 17.35
C GLN A 300 -7.31 -7.78 17.37
N GLN A 301 -6.36 -8.69 17.61
CA GLN A 301 -6.64 -10.13 17.72
C GLN A 301 -7.61 -10.42 18.89
N LEU A 302 -7.38 -9.82 20.06
CA LEU A 302 -8.28 -9.96 21.21
C LEU A 302 -9.69 -9.41 20.90
N SER A 303 -9.76 -8.24 20.25
CA SER A 303 -11.02 -7.61 19.86
C SER A 303 -11.81 -8.47 18.88
N TYR A 304 -11.13 -9.11 17.92
CA TYR A 304 -11.78 -10.04 16.98
C TYR A 304 -12.27 -11.30 17.67
N THR A 305 -11.51 -11.86 18.63
CA THR A 305 -11.95 -13.01 19.41
C THR A 305 -13.19 -12.69 20.23
N GLY A 306 -13.21 -11.53 20.88
CA GLY A 306 -14.41 -11.02 21.56
C GLY A 306 -15.59 -10.86 20.60
N LEU A 307 -15.38 -10.26 19.43
CA LEU A 307 -16.41 -10.10 18.41
C LEU A 307 -16.98 -11.45 17.94
N TYR A 308 -16.13 -12.45 17.67
CA TYR A 308 -16.61 -13.77 17.27
C TYR A 308 -17.46 -14.43 18.35
N ALA A 309 -17.07 -14.30 19.62
CA ALA A 309 -17.89 -14.78 20.73
C ALA A 309 -19.26 -14.07 20.78
N LEU A 310 -19.28 -12.73 20.64
CA LEU A 310 -20.53 -11.97 20.56
C LEU A 310 -21.40 -12.40 19.38
N CYS A 311 -20.81 -12.61 18.20
CA CYS A 311 -21.53 -13.10 17.02
C CYS A 311 -22.12 -14.50 17.22
N ILE A 312 -21.41 -15.41 17.90
CA ILE A 312 -21.93 -16.74 18.23
C ILE A 312 -23.14 -16.62 19.17
N ILE A 313 -23.08 -15.76 20.18
CA ILE A 313 -24.20 -15.52 21.10
C ILE A 313 -25.37 -14.86 20.35
N GLN A 314 -25.10 -13.92 19.43
CA GLN A 314 -26.11 -13.30 18.57
C GLN A 314 -26.83 -14.34 17.70
N MET A 315 -26.09 -15.24 17.07
CA MET A 315 -26.64 -16.34 16.28
C MET A 315 -27.45 -17.31 17.15
N GLY A 316 -26.93 -17.67 18.32
CA GLY A 316 -27.59 -18.58 19.25
C GLY A 316 -28.91 -18.04 19.79
N THR A 317 -28.94 -16.77 20.22
CA THR A 317 -30.16 -16.10 20.68
C THR A 317 -31.18 -15.95 19.55
N GLY A 318 -30.74 -15.63 18.33
CA GLY A 318 -31.62 -15.57 17.16
C GLY A 318 -32.22 -16.93 16.79
N LEU A 319 -31.40 -17.99 16.79
CA LEU A 319 -31.85 -19.37 16.56
C LEU A 319 -32.82 -19.86 17.64
N ALA A 320 -32.57 -19.52 18.90
CA ALA A 320 -33.47 -19.88 19.99
C ALA A 320 -34.86 -19.24 19.80
N LEU A 321 -34.90 -17.95 19.47
CA LEU A 321 -36.15 -17.23 19.19
C LEU A 321 -36.86 -17.76 17.96
N PHE A 322 -36.13 -18.12 16.90
CA PHE A 322 -36.70 -18.72 15.70
C PHE A 322 -37.24 -20.13 15.96
N GLY A 323 -36.55 -20.92 16.79
CA GLY A 323 -36.94 -22.29 17.15
C GLY A 323 -38.32 -22.39 17.79
N LEU A 324 -38.77 -21.34 18.48
CA LEU A 324 -40.12 -21.26 19.06
C LEU A 324 -41.26 -21.50 18.04
N TYR A 325 -41.00 -21.29 16.75
CA TYR A 325 -41.98 -21.52 15.69
C TYR A 325 -42.48 -22.98 15.61
N ASN A 326 -41.59 -23.97 15.79
CA ASN A 326 -41.95 -25.38 15.64
C ASN A 326 -41.29 -26.27 16.70
N GLN A 327 -41.93 -26.36 17.87
CA GLN A 327 -41.45 -27.16 19.00
C GLN A 327 -41.69 -28.67 18.87
N TYR A 328 -42.44 -29.11 17.84
CA TYR A 328 -42.63 -30.54 17.56
C TYR A 328 -41.38 -31.19 16.96
N ASN A 329 -40.53 -30.39 16.31
CA ASN A 329 -39.25 -30.86 15.79
C ASN A 329 -38.18 -30.85 16.90
N GLY A 330 -37.48 -31.98 17.09
CA GLY A 330 -36.49 -32.13 18.16
C GLY A 330 -35.32 -31.14 18.09
N ILE A 331 -34.89 -30.74 16.88
CA ILE A 331 -33.78 -29.78 16.69
C ILE A 331 -34.21 -28.38 17.14
N TRP A 332 -35.40 -27.93 16.73
CA TRP A 332 -35.92 -26.62 17.13
C TRP A 332 -36.24 -26.55 18.62
N ARG A 333 -36.71 -27.64 19.22
CA ARG A 333 -36.89 -27.75 20.67
C ARG A 333 -35.57 -27.63 21.43
N MET A 334 -34.52 -28.30 20.94
CA MET A 334 -33.19 -28.22 21.54
C MET A 334 -32.61 -26.81 21.45
N LEU A 335 -32.70 -26.16 20.29
CA LEU A 335 -32.19 -24.80 20.10
C LEU A 335 -32.95 -23.74 20.91
N ALA A 336 -34.27 -23.92 21.09
CA ALA A 336 -35.09 -23.03 21.91
C ALA A 336 -34.92 -23.28 23.43
N TYR A 337 -34.31 -24.38 23.84
CA TYR A 337 -34.20 -24.78 25.25
C TYR A 337 -33.67 -23.70 26.20
N PRO A 338 -32.65 -22.89 25.85
CA PRO A 338 -32.15 -21.82 26.73
C PRO A 338 -33.22 -20.79 27.14
N ILE A 339 -34.28 -20.63 26.35
CA ILE A 339 -35.39 -19.72 26.64
C ILE A 339 -36.14 -20.15 27.91
N HIS A 340 -36.20 -21.43 28.24
CA HIS A 340 -36.87 -21.90 29.46
C HIS A 340 -36.18 -21.43 30.75
N TRP A 341 -34.88 -21.13 30.70
CA TRP A 341 -34.13 -20.64 31.85
C TRP A 341 -34.07 -19.12 31.91
N ILE A 342 -34.00 -18.45 30.75
CA ILE A 342 -33.76 -17.01 30.67
C ILE A 342 -35.07 -16.23 30.54
N GLY A 343 -36.07 -16.78 29.84
CA GLY A 343 -37.31 -16.10 29.47
C GLY A 343 -37.26 -15.49 28.07
N VAL A 344 -38.41 -15.46 27.39
CA VAL A 344 -38.53 -14.90 26.03
C VAL A 344 -38.20 -13.40 25.97
N PRO A 345 -38.72 -12.54 26.87
CA PRO A 345 -38.40 -11.11 26.83
C PRO A 345 -36.90 -10.85 27.02
N GLU A 346 -36.26 -11.65 27.88
CA GLU A 346 -34.87 -11.44 28.25
C GLU A 346 -33.93 -11.89 27.14
N VAL A 347 -34.25 -12.99 26.44
CA VAL A 347 -33.51 -13.39 25.23
C VAL A 347 -33.66 -12.35 24.12
N ARG A 348 -34.84 -11.72 23.96
CA ARG A 348 -35.01 -10.61 23.01
C ARG A 348 -34.16 -9.41 23.40
N LEU A 349 -34.16 -9.03 24.68
CA LEU A 349 -33.34 -7.94 25.19
C LEU A 349 -31.86 -8.20 24.95
N ILE A 350 -31.36 -9.40 25.29
CA ILE A 350 -29.96 -9.79 25.05
C ILE A 350 -29.63 -9.70 23.56
N HIS A 351 -30.47 -10.25 22.68
CA HIS A 351 -30.25 -10.21 21.23
C HIS A 351 -30.19 -8.77 20.68
N THR A 352 -31.03 -7.89 21.21
CA THR A 352 -31.05 -6.46 20.85
C THR A 352 -29.83 -5.72 21.40
N VAL A 353 -29.46 -5.93 22.67
CA VAL A 353 -28.29 -5.29 23.29
C VAL A 353 -27.01 -5.69 22.55
N LEU A 354 -26.87 -6.97 22.20
CA LEU A 354 -25.73 -7.47 21.42
C LEU A 354 -25.66 -6.82 20.02
N MET A 355 -26.79 -6.58 19.36
CA MET A 355 -26.81 -5.80 18.11
C MET A 355 -26.20 -4.41 18.30
N TYR A 356 -26.56 -3.70 19.38
CA TYR A 356 -25.97 -2.38 19.68
C TYR A 356 -24.48 -2.44 20.03
N VAL A 357 -24.03 -3.48 20.73
CA VAL A 357 -22.60 -3.70 20.98
C VAL A 357 -21.85 -3.92 19.67
N ILE A 358 -22.43 -4.69 18.74
CA ILE A 358 -21.87 -4.88 17.39
C ILE A 358 -21.82 -3.56 16.62
N TRP A 359 -22.83 -2.68 16.75
CA TRP A 359 -22.79 -1.34 16.13
C TRP A 359 -21.62 -0.49 16.66
N ALA A 360 -21.45 -0.45 17.98
CA ALA A 360 -20.33 0.27 18.60
C ALA A 360 -18.99 -0.27 18.08
N PHE A 361 -18.84 -1.59 17.99
CA PHE A 361 -17.67 -2.22 17.41
C PHE A 361 -17.43 -1.79 15.94
N VAL A 362 -18.47 -1.83 15.09
CA VAL A 362 -18.34 -1.46 13.66
C VAL A 362 -17.89 -0.01 13.51
N ILE A 363 -18.46 0.92 14.30
CA ILE A 363 -18.08 2.34 14.27
C ILE A 363 -16.61 2.50 14.65
N ILE A 364 -16.18 1.90 15.77
CA ILE A 364 -14.79 1.95 16.23
C ILE A 364 -13.85 1.31 15.20
N HIS A 365 -14.24 0.17 14.63
CA HIS A 365 -13.46 -0.56 13.63
C HIS A 365 -13.21 0.28 12.38
N ILE A 366 -14.25 0.92 11.83
CA ILE A 366 -14.12 1.81 10.66
C ILE A 366 -13.23 2.99 11.00
N TYR A 367 -13.42 3.63 12.16
CA TYR A 367 -12.58 4.75 12.59
C TYR A 367 -11.10 4.35 12.69
N LEU A 368 -10.79 3.24 13.36
CA LEU A 368 -9.41 2.77 13.52
C LEU A 368 -8.80 2.36 12.18
N ALA A 369 -9.57 1.73 11.28
CA ALA A 369 -9.11 1.36 9.95
C ALA A 369 -8.75 2.60 9.11
N VAL A 370 -9.61 3.61 9.09
CA VAL A 370 -9.36 4.88 8.36
C VAL A 370 -8.21 5.65 9.00
N ARG A 371 -8.14 5.70 10.34
CA ARG A 371 -7.06 6.35 11.08
C ARG A 371 -5.70 5.72 10.74
N ALA A 372 -5.60 4.40 10.78
CA ALA A 372 -4.37 3.69 10.46
C ALA A 372 -3.96 3.89 8.99
N ASP A 373 -4.92 3.96 8.08
CA ASP A 373 -4.62 4.19 6.65
C ASP A 373 -4.12 5.62 6.39
N THR A 374 -4.70 6.61 7.07
CA THR A 374 -4.37 8.03 6.89
C THR A 374 -3.10 8.46 7.61
N LEU A 375 -2.90 8.04 8.87
CA LEU A 375 -1.75 8.44 9.69
C LEU A 375 -0.53 7.54 9.50
N GLU A 376 -0.73 6.23 9.44
CA GLU A 376 0.35 5.25 9.50
C GLU A 376 0.68 4.68 8.10
N ARG A 377 -0.08 5.07 7.06
CA ARG A 377 0.07 4.63 5.66
C ARG A 377 0.13 3.09 5.53
N HIS A 378 -0.56 2.39 6.42
CA HIS A 378 -0.54 0.94 6.49
C HIS A 378 -1.25 0.25 5.32
N GLY A 379 -2.08 0.96 4.56
CA GLY A 379 -2.80 0.39 3.42
C GLY A 379 -3.91 -0.58 3.85
N GLY A 380 -4.40 -0.52 5.09
CA GLY A 380 -5.28 -1.53 5.68
C GLY A 380 -6.59 -1.69 4.91
N VAL A 381 -7.29 -0.59 4.64
CA VAL A 381 -8.55 -0.58 3.88
C VAL A 381 -8.30 -1.00 2.43
N SER A 382 -7.29 -0.41 1.79
CA SER A 382 -6.90 -0.73 0.41
C SER A 382 -6.54 -2.21 0.24
N SER A 383 -5.89 -2.82 1.24
CA SER A 383 -5.51 -4.23 1.23
C SER A 383 -6.72 -5.17 1.34
N MET A 384 -7.79 -4.75 2.03
CA MET A 384 -9.02 -5.53 2.12
C MET A 384 -9.79 -5.59 0.80
N ILE A 385 -9.56 -4.61 -0.08
CA ILE A 385 -10.12 -4.57 -1.43
C ILE A 385 -9.16 -5.24 -2.42
N SER A 386 -7.90 -4.83 -2.45
CA SER A 386 -6.89 -5.24 -3.46
C SER A 386 -6.17 -6.56 -3.14
N GLY A 387 -6.22 -7.01 -1.88
CA GLY A 387 -5.54 -8.22 -1.40
C GLY A 387 -4.06 -8.05 -1.05
N ALA A 388 -3.47 -6.87 -1.28
CA ALA A 388 -2.05 -6.64 -1.05
C ALA A 388 -1.76 -5.28 -0.41
N VAL A 389 -0.62 -5.20 0.27
CA VAL A 389 -0.07 -3.97 0.86
C VAL A 389 1.23 -3.62 0.14
N TRP A 390 1.48 -2.32 -0.03
CA TRP A 390 2.76 -1.81 -0.49
C TRP A 390 3.64 -1.51 0.71
N LEU A 391 4.74 -2.24 0.85
CA LEU A 391 5.68 -2.08 1.95
C LEU A 391 7.03 -1.61 1.44
N ARG A 392 7.74 -0.84 2.28
CA ARG A 392 9.12 -0.48 1.96
C ARG A 392 10.02 -1.70 2.04
N ARG A 393 10.84 -1.88 1.02
CA ARG A 393 11.85 -2.94 0.98
C ARG A 393 12.82 -2.78 2.15
N GLY A 394 13.06 -3.85 2.91
CA GLY A 394 13.85 -3.83 4.14
C GLY A 394 13.08 -3.51 5.42
N ALA A 395 11.78 -3.22 5.37
CA ALA A 395 10.94 -3.18 6.56
C ALA A 395 10.97 -4.55 7.27
N GLN A 396 11.10 -4.53 8.60
CA GLN A 396 11.03 -5.72 9.46
C GLN A 396 9.74 -5.67 10.28
N PRO A 397 8.69 -6.33 9.80
CA PRO A 397 7.44 -6.52 10.54
C PRO A 397 7.69 -7.38 11.76
N VAL A 398 7.00 -7.12 12.86
CA VAL A 398 7.09 -7.98 14.05
C VAL A 398 6.51 -9.38 13.79
N ASP A 399 5.58 -9.50 12.84
CA ASP A 399 4.78 -10.69 12.55
C ASP A 399 5.09 -11.37 11.20
N GLY A 400 6.16 -10.95 10.51
CA GLY A 400 6.54 -11.48 9.20
C GLY A 400 8.05 -11.42 8.94
N PRO A 401 8.56 -12.19 7.95
CA PRO A 401 9.94 -12.09 7.53
C PRO A 401 10.24 -10.68 6.98
N ARG A 402 11.53 -10.30 6.96
CA ARG A 402 11.98 -9.05 6.35
C ARG A 402 11.48 -9.00 4.90
N VAL A 403 10.98 -7.84 4.48
CA VAL A 403 10.51 -7.64 3.11
C VAL A 403 11.73 -7.53 2.20
N ASP A 404 11.99 -8.58 1.40
CA ASP A 404 13.17 -8.74 0.57
C ASP A 404 13.17 -7.93 -0.71
#